data_AF-K5ZA03-F1
#
_entry.id   AF-K5ZA03-F1
#
_cell.length_a   1.000
_cell.length_b   1.000
_cell.length_c   1.000
_cell.angle_alpha   90.00
_cell.angle_beta   90.00
_cell.angle_gamma   90.00
#
_symmetry.space_group_name_H-M   'P 1'
#
loop_
_entity.id
_entity.type
_entity.pdbx_description
1 polymer ?
#
loop_
_entity_poly.entity_id
_entity_poly.type
_entity_poly.pdbx_seq_one_letter_code
_entity_poly.pdbx_strand_id
1 'polypeptide(L)'
;MADKMTTGQRKEWAKLLFVKENLTQAEIAERVGVSRVTVNKWINAENWEHLKVSVTITKEEQLKNLYRQLAELNGKIAQREQGQRFPNAAEADTISKLANAIKKMETEVGLADITSVFADLLKWLRTYDAEQAKQVCPLLDAFVKSKLA
;
A
#
# COMPACT_ATOMS: atom_id res chain seq x y z
N MET A 1 -26.65 0.38 -19.12
CA MET A 1 -26.35 1.82 -19.31
C MET A 1 -24.95 2.05 -18.79
N ALA A 2 -23.99 2.22 -19.70
CA ALA A 2 -22.58 2.43 -19.32
C ALA A 2 -22.34 3.92 -19.03
N ASP A 3 -21.58 4.14 -17.96
CA ASP A 3 -20.85 5.33 -17.55
C ASP A 3 -21.59 6.68 -17.44
N LYS A 4 -21.77 7.16 -16.19
CA LYS A 4 -21.43 8.55 -15.86
C LYS A 4 -20.88 8.62 -14.44
N MET A 5 -19.63 8.18 -14.27
CA MET A 5 -18.87 8.59 -13.10
C MET A 5 -18.79 10.13 -13.12
N THR A 6 -19.22 10.81 -12.06
CA THR A 6 -19.22 12.27 -12.00
C THR A 6 -17.80 12.81 -12.05
N THR A 7 -17.61 14.06 -12.47
CA THR A 7 -16.28 14.69 -12.51
C THR A 7 -15.58 14.66 -11.15
N GLY A 8 -16.34 14.78 -10.05
CA GLY A 8 -15.81 14.67 -8.67
C GLY A 8 -15.28 13.27 -8.36
N GLN A 9 -16.07 12.23 -8.66
CA GLN A 9 -15.65 10.84 -8.47
C GLN A 9 -14.42 10.49 -9.32
N ARG A 10 -14.39 10.93 -10.58
CA ARG A 10 -13.21 10.77 -11.46
C ARG A 10 -11.97 11.43 -10.86
N LYS A 11 -12.12 12.63 -10.28
CA LYS A 11 -11.02 13.37 -9.63
C LYS A 11 -10.52 12.65 -8.37
N GLU A 12 -11.40 12.17 -7.51
CA GLU A 12 -11.00 11.40 -6.33
C GLU A 12 -10.31 10.09 -6.71
N TRP A 13 -10.81 9.39 -7.73
CA TRP A 13 -10.19 8.18 -8.22
C TRP A 13 -8.81 8.45 -8.82
N ALA A 14 -8.67 9.51 -9.63
CA ALA A 14 -7.38 9.96 -10.14
C ALA A 14 -6.39 10.31 -9.01
N LYS A 15 -6.86 10.94 -7.93
CA LYS A 15 -6.05 11.28 -6.75
C LYS A 15 -5.53 10.04 -6.05
N LEU A 16 -6.39 9.04 -5.87
CA LEU A 16 -6.02 7.77 -5.25
C LEU A 16 -4.97 7.03 -6.08
N LEU A 17 -5.19 6.92 -7.40
CA LEU A 17 -4.23 6.30 -8.33
C LEU A 17 -2.88 7.05 -8.35
N PHE A 18 -2.91 8.37 -8.27
CA PHE A 18 -1.71 9.21 -8.25
C PHE A 18 -0.90 9.06 -6.96
N VAL A 19 -1.57 9.10 -5.81
CA VAL A 19 -0.96 9.12 -4.46
C VAL A 19 -0.52 7.72 -4.01
N LYS A 20 -1.28 6.67 -4.35
CA LYS A 20 -1.03 5.30 -3.83
C LYS A 20 -0.32 4.37 -4.82
N GLU A 21 -0.67 4.42 -6.10
CA GLU A 21 -0.25 3.39 -7.07
C GLU A 21 0.94 3.80 -7.94
N ASN A 22 1.50 5.00 -7.70
CA ASN A 22 2.68 5.52 -8.40
C ASN A 22 2.58 5.54 -9.94
N LEU A 23 1.36 5.61 -10.47
CA LEU A 23 1.07 5.57 -11.90
C LEU A 23 1.41 6.90 -12.60
N THR A 24 1.72 6.81 -13.89
CA THR A 24 1.92 7.99 -14.73
C THR A 24 0.60 8.70 -14.99
N GLN A 25 0.66 10.01 -15.24
CA GLN A 25 -0.50 10.84 -15.57
C GLN A 25 -1.26 10.32 -16.81
N ALA A 26 -0.57 9.64 -17.72
CA ALA A 26 -1.17 9.05 -18.92
C ALA A 26 -2.00 7.80 -18.57
N GLU A 27 -1.45 6.91 -17.74
CA GLU A 27 -2.16 5.72 -17.25
C GLU A 27 -3.36 6.08 -16.36
N ILE A 28 -3.24 7.15 -15.57
CA ILE A 28 -4.35 7.68 -14.75
C ILE A 28 -5.44 8.26 -15.64
N ALA A 29 -5.06 9.01 -16.69
CA ALA A 29 -5.99 9.58 -17.65
C ALA A 29 -6.79 8.50 -18.39
N GLU A 30 -6.11 7.43 -18.82
CA GLU A 30 -6.72 6.27 -19.46
C GLU A 30 -7.68 5.53 -18.52
N ARG A 31 -7.26 5.24 -17.28
CA ARG A 31 -8.09 4.56 -16.28
C ARG A 31 -9.33 5.37 -15.87
N VAL A 32 -9.17 6.67 -15.69
CA VAL A 32 -10.23 7.58 -15.20
C VAL A 32 -11.14 8.07 -16.34
N GLY A 33 -10.77 7.84 -17.61
CA GLY A 33 -11.54 8.26 -18.77
C GLY A 33 -11.59 9.78 -18.92
N VAL A 34 -10.45 10.45 -18.70
CA VAL A 34 -10.28 11.90 -18.88
C VAL A 34 -8.99 12.21 -19.62
N SER A 35 -8.83 13.44 -20.12
CA SER A 35 -7.57 13.81 -20.77
C SER A 35 -6.41 13.89 -19.76
N ARG A 36 -5.18 13.61 -20.21
CA ARG A 36 -3.96 13.83 -19.40
C ARG A 36 -3.86 15.28 -18.89
N VAL A 37 -4.32 16.25 -19.68
CA VAL A 37 -4.35 17.68 -19.30
C VAL A 37 -5.28 17.90 -18.11
N THR A 38 -6.43 17.22 -18.07
CA THR A 38 -7.38 17.25 -16.95
C THR A 38 -6.74 16.70 -15.67
N VAL A 39 -6.04 15.57 -15.76
CA VAL A 39 -5.32 14.96 -14.63
C VAL A 39 -4.22 15.91 -14.14
N ASN A 40 -3.43 16.50 -15.04
CA ASN A 40 -2.41 17.49 -14.69
C ASN A 40 -2.99 18.73 -14.00
N LYS A 41 -4.13 19.23 -14.48
CA LYS A 41 -4.81 20.35 -13.83
C LYS A 41 -5.22 20.00 -12.40
N TRP A 42 -5.69 18.79 -12.14
CA TRP A 42 -6.07 18.36 -10.79
C TRP A 42 -4.87 18.17 -9.87
N ILE A 43 -3.79 17.54 -10.36
CA ILE A 43 -2.54 17.37 -9.60
C ILE A 43 -2.00 18.73 -9.13
N ASN A 44 -1.96 19.70 -10.04
CA ASN A 44 -1.44 21.04 -9.74
C ASN A 44 -2.37 21.84 -8.83
N ALA A 45 -3.69 21.78 -9.05
CA ALA A 45 -4.67 22.58 -8.30
C ALA A 45 -4.79 22.15 -6.83
N GLU A 46 -4.55 20.88 -6.52
CA GLU A 46 -4.66 20.33 -5.16
C GLU A 46 -3.32 19.84 -4.59
N ASN A 47 -2.21 20.14 -5.26
CA ASN A 47 -0.86 19.77 -4.87
C ASN A 47 -0.73 18.28 -4.50
N TRP A 48 -1.21 17.40 -5.39
CA TRP A 48 -1.18 15.96 -5.16
C TRP A 48 0.24 15.40 -5.06
N GLU A 49 1.21 16.07 -5.67
CA GLU A 49 2.63 15.75 -5.53
C GLU A 49 3.05 15.82 -4.06
N HIS A 50 2.69 16.89 -3.35
CA HIS A 50 2.99 17.04 -1.93
C HIS A 50 2.26 15.99 -1.07
N LEU A 51 1.03 15.63 -1.41
CA LEU A 51 0.28 14.59 -0.70
C LEU A 51 0.91 13.20 -0.87
N LYS A 52 1.29 12.86 -2.11
CA LYS A 52 2.01 11.62 -2.45
C LYS A 52 3.35 11.55 -1.72
N VAL A 53 4.12 12.62 -1.80
CA VAL A 53 5.41 12.74 -1.12
C VAL A 53 5.22 12.64 0.39
N SER A 54 4.23 13.31 0.99
CA SER A 54 4.00 13.24 2.44
C SER A 54 3.60 11.83 2.91
N VAL A 55 2.74 11.12 2.19
CA VAL A 55 2.28 9.77 2.56
C VAL A 55 3.39 8.74 2.40
N THR A 56 4.12 8.77 1.28
CA THR A 56 5.25 7.87 1.03
C THR A 56 6.41 8.16 1.97
N ILE A 57 6.75 9.44 2.17
CA ILE A 57 7.79 9.85 3.15
C ILE A 57 7.38 9.40 4.54
N THR A 58 6.14 9.61 4.99
CA THR A 58 5.76 9.24 6.36
C THR A 58 5.92 7.74 6.58
N LYS A 59 5.52 6.90 5.63
CA LYS A 59 5.65 5.45 5.76
C LYS A 59 7.11 4.98 5.67
N GLU A 60 7.85 5.46 4.69
CA GLU A 60 9.27 5.14 4.53
C GLU A 60 10.10 5.63 5.70
N GLU A 61 9.77 6.80 6.26
CA GLU A 61 10.42 7.37 7.43
C GLU A 61 10.11 6.54 8.69
N GLN A 62 8.86 6.06 8.85
CA GLN A 62 8.55 5.13 9.94
C GLN A 62 9.30 3.80 9.79
N LEU A 63 9.37 3.23 8.58
CA LEU A 63 10.16 2.02 8.33
C LEU A 63 11.66 2.25 8.62
N LYS A 64 12.24 3.34 8.11
CA LYS A 64 13.63 3.75 8.39
C LYS A 64 13.88 3.91 9.88
N ASN A 65 12.94 4.49 10.62
CA ASN A 65 13.03 4.66 12.06
C ASN A 65 13.05 3.29 12.78
N LEU A 66 12.19 2.35 12.39
CA LEU A 66 12.20 0.99 12.95
C LEU A 66 13.50 0.24 12.65
N TYR A 67 14.00 0.32 11.42
CA TYR A 67 15.31 -0.25 11.04
C TYR A 67 16.46 0.38 11.85
N ARG A 68 16.43 1.70 12.08
CA ARG A 68 17.44 2.39 12.91
C ARG A 68 17.41 1.90 14.36
N GLN A 69 16.23 1.78 14.95
CA GLN A 69 16.09 1.27 16.33
C GLN A 69 16.61 -0.17 16.45
N LEU A 70 16.32 -1.03 15.47
CA LEU A 70 16.83 -2.40 15.44
C LEU A 70 18.36 -2.44 15.28
N ALA A 71 18.92 -1.59 14.41
CA ALA A 71 20.37 -1.49 14.20
C ALA A 71 21.10 -1.00 15.46
N GLU A 72 20.58 0.02 16.14
CA GLU A 72 21.13 0.52 17.41
C GLU A 72 21.12 -0.56 18.50
N LEU A 73 20.01 -1.29 18.64
CA LEU A 73 19.88 -2.37 19.60
C LEU A 73 20.91 -3.49 19.33
N ASN A 74 21.05 -3.91 18.08
CA ASN A 74 22.04 -4.90 17.67
C ASN A 74 23.47 -4.39 17.86
N GLY A 75 23.72 -3.11 17.58
CA GLY A 75 25.01 -2.46 17.82
C GLY A 75 25.41 -2.51 19.29
N LYS A 76 24.47 -2.17 20.20
CA LYS A 76 24.69 -2.25 21.65
C LYS A 76 25.01 -3.67 22.13
N ILE A 77 24.33 -4.68 21.56
CA ILE A 77 24.61 -6.10 21.88
C ILE A 77 26.01 -6.49 21.38
N ALA A 78 26.40 -6.05 20.18
CA ALA A 78 27.70 -6.37 19.58
C ALA A 78 28.89 -5.74 20.32
N GLN A 79 28.69 -4.59 20.97
CA GLN A 79 29.70 -3.91 21.78
C GLN A 79 30.00 -4.59 23.13
N ARG A 80 29.24 -5.62 23.50
CA ARG A 80 29.50 -6.39 24.73
C ARG A 80 30.81 -7.16 24.67
N GLU A 81 31.27 -7.55 25.86
CA GLU A 81 32.43 -8.42 26.04
C GLU A 81 32.29 -9.72 25.24
N GLN A 82 33.44 -10.30 24.89
CA GLN A 82 33.49 -11.55 24.17
C GLN A 82 32.79 -12.65 24.99
N GLY A 83 31.91 -13.42 24.33
CA GLY A 83 31.08 -14.40 25.02
C GLY A 83 29.76 -13.88 25.57
N GLN A 84 29.48 -12.57 25.48
CA GLN A 84 28.20 -11.96 25.91
C GLN A 84 27.46 -11.22 24.77
N ARG A 85 27.92 -11.36 23.53
CA ARG A 85 27.37 -10.68 22.33
C ARG A 85 26.10 -11.35 21.79
N PHE A 86 25.15 -11.61 22.66
CA PHE A 86 23.84 -12.13 22.32
C PHE A 86 22.76 -11.35 23.08
N PRO A 87 21.53 -11.28 22.54
CA PRO A 87 20.43 -10.59 23.22
C PRO A 87 20.06 -11.30 24.52
N ASN A 88 19.77 -10.52 25.55
CA ASN A 88 19.06 -11.03 26.73
C ASN A 88 17.56 -11.20 26.44
N ALA A 89 16.79 -11.74 27.40
CA ALA A 89 15.37 -12.02 27.20
C ALA A 89 14.54 -10.77 26.80
N ALA A 90 14.81 -9.61 27.41
CA ALA A 90 14.11 -8.37 27.09
C ALA A 90 14.49 -7.82 25.70
N GLU A 91 15.75 -7.98 25.31
CA GLU A 91 16.24 -7.56 24.00
C GLU A 91 15.71 -8.46 22.89
N ALA A 92 15.68 -9.78 23.11
CA ALA A 92 15.11 -10.73 22.17
C ALA A 92 13.61 -10.46 21.93
N ASP A 93 12.86 -10.15 22.99
CA ASP A 93 11.45 -9.73 22.89
C ASP A 93 11.31 -8.41 22.09
N THR A 94 12.15 -7.42 22.39
CA THR A 94 12.16 -6.13 21.68
C THR A 94 12.49 -6.30 20.19
N ILE A 95 13.52 -7.07 19.86
CA ILE A 95 13.91 -7.41 18.48
C ILE A 95 12.75 -8.09 17.75
N SER A 96 12.09 -9.05 18.40
CA SER A 96 10.94 -9.76 17.82
C SER A 96 9.79 -8.82 17.52
N LYS A 97 9.49 -7.88 18.43
CA LYS A 97 8.45 -6.86 18.23
C LYS A 97 8.78 -5.90 17.10
N LEU A 98 10.01 -5.41 17.02
CA LEU A 98 10.47 -4.54 15.93
C LEU A 98 10.42 -5.26 14.58
N ALA A 99 10.92 -6.49 14.51
CA ALA A 99 10.88 -7.30 13.29
C ALA A 99 9.44 -7.59 12.82
N ASN A 100 8.54 -7.90 13.75
CA ASN A 100 7.12 -8.08 13.44
C ASN A 100 6.46 -6.78 12.97
N ALA A 101 6.77 -5.64 13.59
CA ALA A 101 6.27 -4.34 13.17
C ALA A 101 6.75 -3.97 11.75
N ILE A 102 8.03 -4.22 11.44
CA ILE A 102 8.60 -4.04 10.09
C ILE A 102 7.87 -4.93 9.08
N LYS A 103 7.79 -6.25 9.33
CA LYS A 103 7.08 -7.19 8.45
C LYS A 103 5.62 -6.77 8.25
N LYS A 104 4.95 -6.31 9.32
CA LYS A 104 3.57 -5.84 9.27
C LYS A 104 3.42 -4.57 8.44
N MET A 105 4.28 -3.57 8.61
CA MET A 105 4.26 -2.34 7.81
C MET A 105 4.60 -2.58 6.33
N GLU A 106 5.41 -3.60 6.04
CA GLU A 106 5.72 -4.06 4.69
C GLU A 106 4.54 -4.84 4.07
N THR A 107 3.78 -5.63 4.85
CA THR A 107 2.69 -6.50 4.37
C THR A 107 1.27 -5.90 4.42
N GLU A 108 0.94 -5.06 5.41
CA GLU A 108 -0.38 -4.40 5.53
C GLU A 108 -0.70 -3.52 4.33
N VAL A 109 0.34 -2.93 3.72
CA VAL A 109 0.21 -2.10 2.51
C VAL A 109 0.05 -2.94 1.23
N GLY A 110 0.26 -4.26 1.31
CA GLY A 110 -0.10 -5.15 0.21
C GLY A 110 -1.54 -5.63 0.34
N LEU A 111 -1.92 -6.20 1.48
CA LEU A 111 -3.17 -6.97 1.60
C LEU A 111 -4.43 -6.11 1.63
N ALA A 112 -4.41 -4.97 2.33
CA ALA A 112 -5.58 -4.10 2.42
C ALA A 112 -5.91 -3.48 1.05
N ASP A 113 -4.87 -3.05 0.32
CA ASP A 113 -5.03 -2.49 -1.02
C ASP A 113 -5.41 -3.59 -2.03
N ILE A 114 -4.80 -4.79 -1.98
CA ILE A 114 -5.20 -5.96 -2.83
C ILE A 114 -6.66 -6.35 -2.60
N THR A 115 -7.09 -6.45 -1.34
CA THR A 115 -8.47 -6.84 -1.00
C THR A 115 -9.47 -5.78 -1.45
N SER A 116 -9.11 -4.50 -1.32
CA SER A 116 -9.93 -3.39 -1.82
C SER A 116 -10.08 -3.46 -3.35
N VAL A 117 -8.97 -3.67 -4.07
CA VAL A 117 -8.98 -3.81 -5.54
C VAL A 117 -9.81 -5.01 -5.98
N PHE A 118 -9.71 -6.15 -5.29
CA PHE A 118 -10.50 -7.35 -5.60
C PHE A 118 -11.99 -7.17 -5.32
N ALA A 119 -12.35 -6.51 -4.23
CA ALA A 119 -13.73 -6.18 -3.93
C ALA A 119 -14.35 -5.26 -4.99
N ASP A 120 -13.59 -4.24 -5.44
CA ASP A 120 -14.01 -3.34 -6.51
C ASP A 120 -14.11 -4.05 -7.87
N LEU A 121 -13.17 -4.94 -8.18
CA LEU A 121 -13.19 -5.78 -9.38
C LEU A 121 -14.43 -6.69 -9.40
N LEU A 122 -14.74 -7.37 -8.28
CA LEU A 122 -15.91 -8.24 -8.18
C LEU A 122 -17.21 -7.44 -8.26
N LYS A 123 -17.25 -6.25 -7.66
CA LYS A 123 -18.39 -5.35 -7.75
C LYS A 123 -18.62 -4.89 -9.20
N TRP A 124 -17.56 -4.52 -9.92
CA TRP A 124 -17.62 -4.17 -11.34
C TRP A 124 -18.06 -5.37 -12.19
N LEU A 125 -17.44 -6.54 -12.00
CA LEU A 125 -17.74 -7.74 -12.77
C LEU A 125 -19.20 -8.17 -12.60
N ARG A 126 -19.77 -8.07 -11.38
CA ARG A 126 -21.20 -8.33 -11.13
C ARG A 126 -22.15 -7.42 -11.94
N THR A 127 -21.72 -6.22 -12.34
CA THR A 127 -22.56 -5.34 -13.17
C THR A 127 -22.61 -5.75 -14.64
N TYR A 128 -21.65 -6.57 -15.08
CA TYR A 128 -21.52 -7.05 -16.46
C TYR A 128 -21.95 -8.51 -16.58
N ASP A 129 -21.45 -9.37 -15.69
CA ASP A 129 -21.76 -10.80 -15.60
C ASP A 129 -21.68 -11.29 -14.14
N ALA A 130 -22.85 -11.55 -13.56
CA ALA A 130 -22.97 -12.01 -12.18
C ALA A 130 -22.51 -13.46 -11.98
N GLU A 131 -22.62 -14.32 -13.00
CA GLU A 131 -22.18 -15.71 -12.92
C GLU A 131 -20.66 -15.80 -12.99
N GLN A 132 -20.03 -15.03 -13.89
CA GLN A 132 -18.58 -14.94 -13.95
C GLN A 132 -17.98 -14.37 -12.65
N ALA A 133 -18.63 -13.37 -12.04
CA ALA A 133 -18.20 -12.86 -10.74
C ALA A 133 -18.24 -13.91 -9.62
N LYS A 134 -19.24 -14.82 -9.63
CA LYS A 134 -19.29 -15.94 -8.67
C LYS A 134 -18.15 -16.94 -8.89
N GLN A 135 -17.74 -17.16 -10.14
CA GLN A 135 -16.63 -18.06 -10.46
C GLN A 135 -15.26 -17.47 -10.10
N VAL A 136 -15.08 -16.16 -10.28
CA VAL A 136 -13.81 -15.46 -10.03
C VAL A 136 -13.59 -15.14 -8.55
N CYS A 137 -14.65 -14.89 -7.79
CA CYS A 137 -14.58 -14.61 -6.34
C CYS A 137 -13.72 -15.60 -5.54
N PRO A 138 -13.93 -16.94 -5.61
CA PRO A 138 -13.13 -17.89 -4.86
C PRO A 138 -11.65 -17.92 -5.29
N LEU A 139 -11.32 -17.58 -6.54
CA LEU A 139 -9.94 -17.50 -7.03
C LEU A 139 -9.21 -16.29 -6.43
N LEU A 140 -9.90 -15.14 -6.37
CA LEU A 140 -9.38 -13.93 -5.74
C LEU A 140 -9.18 -14.13 -4.23
N ASP A 141 -10.14 -14.77 -3.55
CA ASP A 141 -10.02 -15.12 -2.14
C ASP A 141 -8.85 -16.09 -1.88
N ALA A 142 -8.64 -17.07 -2.77
CA ALA A 142 -7.50 -17.99 -2.68
C ALA A 142 -6.16 -17.26 -2.87
N PHE A 143 -6.09 -16.28 -3.78
CA PHE A 143 -4.90 -15.46 -3.95
C PHE A 143 -4.61 -14.60 -2.71
N VAL A 144 -5.61 -13.94 -2.12
CA VAL A 144 -5.43 -13.18 -0.86
C VAL A 144 -4.95 -14.10 0.26
N LYS A 145 -5.55 -15.30 0.39
CA LYS A 145 -5.11 -16.31 1.37
C LYS A 145 -3.65 -16.75 1.16
N SER A 146 -3.18 -16.85 -0.09
CA SER A 146 -1.77 -17.19 -0.38
C SER A 146 -0.78 -16.13 0.08
N LYS A 147 -1.23 -14.87 0.24
CA LYS A 147 -0.42 -13.73 0.72
C LYS A 147 -0.47 -13.55 2.23
N LEU A 148 -1.35 -14.29 2.92
CA LEU A 148 -1.47 -14.33 4.38
C LEU A 148 -0.57 -15.40 5.03
N ALA A 149 -0.03 -16.34 4.24
CA ALA A 149 0.91 -17.38 4.66
C ALA A 149 2.35 -16.88 4.67
#